data_AF-A0A8J2MA55-F1
#
_entry.id   AF-A0A8J2MA55-F1
#
_cell.length_a   1.000
_cell.length_b   1.000
_cell.length_c   1.000
_cell.angle_alpha   90.00
_cell.angle_beta   90.00
_cell.angle_gamma   90.00
#
_symmetry.space_group_name_H-M   'P 1'
#
loop_
_entity.id
_entity.type
_entity.pdbx_description
1 polymer ?
#
loop_
_entity_poly.entity_id
_entity_poly.type
_entity_poly.pdbx_seq_one_letter_code
_entity_poly.pdbx_strand_id
1 'polypeptide(L)'
;MFGSEIVHLNVGGTRFSTSWQTLTWVPDSFFTALLSGRISSLKDDNGAFFVDRDPTLFSVILNYLRSRDVDLRTVDMRALRNEAEFYGIIPLVKRLALCEDLNFSSCGDVLFYGYLPPAPIPALVEPQPGNAKGAKESSNASASNASNPLASKSVTEDSIGTAS
;
A
#
# COMPACT_ATOMS: atom_id res chain seq x y z
N MET A 1 31.95 8.55 15.16
CA MET A 1 30.61 8.99 15.59
C MET A 1 30.18 10.12 14.67
N PHE A 2 29.44 9.84 13.59
CA PHE A 2 29.01 10.86 12.63
C PHE A 2 27.52 11.21 12.74
N GLY A 3 26.80 10.68 13.75
CA GLY A 3 25.34 10.83 13.85
C GLY A 3 24.83 12.25 14.17
N SER A 4 25.69 13.13 14.70
CA SER A 4 25.29 14.46 15.20
C SER A 4 25.90 15.62 14.41
N GLU A 5 26.64 15.36 13.34
CA GLU A 5 27.25 16.41 12.53
C GLU A 5 26.17 17.13 11.70
N ILE A 6 26.21 18.46 11.74
CA ILE A 6 25.31 19.31 10.96
C ILE A 6 25.87 19.41 9.54
N VAL A 7 25.02 19.11 8.57
CA VAL A 7 25.27 19.24 7.14
C VAL A 7 24.49 20.44 6.63
N HIS A 8 25.18 21.30 5.90
CA HIS A 8 24.58 22.45 5.21
C HIS A 8 24.42 22.15 3.73
N LEU A 9 23.21 22.41 3.23
CA LEU A 9 22.83 22.22 1.83
C LEU A 9 22.35 23.57 1.28
N ASN A 10 22.69 23.86 0.02
CA ASN A 10 22.13 24.97 -0.74
C ASN A 10 21.35 24.37 -1.93
N VAL A 11 20.03 24.38 -1.85
CA VAL A 11 19.15 23.78 -2.86
C VAL A 11 18.48 24.90 -3.65
N GLY A 12 18.83 25.05 -4.92
CA GLY A 12 18.26 26.09 -5.80
C GLY A 12 18.44 27.52 -5.27
N GLY A 13 19.49 27.77 -4.46
CA GLY A 13 19.74 29.06 -3.80
C GLY A 13 19.21 29.17 -2.37
N THR A 14 18.42 28.22 -1.89
CA THR A 14 17.89 28.20 -0.51
C THR A 14 18.74 27.33 0.40
N ARG A 15 19.09 27.85 1.59
CA ARG A 15 19.89 27.11 2.56
C ARG A 15 19.07 26.24 3.48
N PHE A 16 19.51 25.00 3.62
CA PHE A 16 18.98 24.02 4.55
C PHE A 16 20.08 23.53 5.47
N SER A 17 19.71 23.23 6.71
CA SER A 17 20.60 22.59 7.69
C SER A 17 19.91 21.37 8.26
N THR A 18 20.64 20.27 8.35
CA THR A 18 20.14 18.99 8.86
C THR A 18 21.27 18.16 9.43
N SER A 19 20.98 17.04 10.09
CA SER A 19 22.04 16.13 10.55
C SER A 19 22.43 15.11 9.48
N TRP A 20 23.66 14.62 9.57
CA TRP A 20 24.15 13.49 8.78
C TRP A 20 23.18 12.30 8.88
N GLN A 21 22.72 11.98 10.09
CA GLN A 21 21.80 10.88 10.36
C GLN A 21 20.48 11.00 9.58
N THR A 22 19.92 12.21 9.45
CA THR A 22 18.70 12.43 8.67
C THR A 22 18.93 12.10 7.19
N LEU A 23 20.06 12.55 6.63
CA LEU A 23 20.39 12.36 5.22
C LEU A 23 20.79 10.92 4.88
N THR A 24 21.43 10.21 5.79
CA THR A 24 21.88 8.82 5.58
C THR A 24 20.93 7.76 6.10
N TRP A 25 19.73 8.15 6.53
CA TRP A 25 18.76 7.15 6.95
C TRP A 25 18.39 6.20 5.81
N VAL A 26 18.20 6.73 4.60
CA VAL A 26 17.97 5.90 3.41
C VAL A 26 19.31 5.54 2.79
N PRO A 27 19.70 4.25 2.81
CA PRO A 27 20.93 3.80 2.16
C PRO A 27 20.83 3.99 0.65
N ASP A 28 21.99 4.07 -0.01
CA ASP A 28 22.11 4.16 -1.47
C ASP A 28 21.33 5.32 -2.12
N SER A 29 21.08 6.37 -1.35
CA SER A 29 20.49 7.62 -1.83
C SER A 29 21.55 8.61 -2.31
N PHE A 30 21.11 9.64 -3.04
CA PHE A 30 21.95 10.77 -3.46
C PHE A 30 22.78 11.32 -2.29
N PHE A 31 22.16 11.49 -1.12
CA PHE A 31 22.83 12.07 0.05
C PHE A 31 23.90 11.15 0.64
N THR A 32 23.70 9.82 0.61
CA THR A 32 24.74 8.89 1.05
C THR A 32 25.95 8.92 0.12
N ALA A 33 25.73 9.08 -1.19
CA ALA A 33 26.80 9.24 -2.16
C ALA A 33 27.51 10.60 -1.97
N LEU A 34 26.74 11.67 -1.74
CA LEU A 34 27.22 13.02 -1.47
C LEU A 34 28.14 13.05 -0.24
N LEU A 35 27.66 12.51 0.89
CA LEU A 35 28.37 12.55 2.16
C LEU A 35 29.55 11.57 2.24
N SER A 36 29.52 10.49 1.46
CA SER A 36 30.69 9.59 1.33
C SER A 36 31.77 10.13 0.39
N GLY A 37 31.53 11.26 -0.27
CA GLY A 37 32.47 11.82 -1.25
C GLY A 37 32.59 10.99 -2.54
N ARG A 38 31.67 10.03 -2.76
CA ARG A 38 31.63 9.22 -3.99
C ARG A 38 31.28 10.04 -5.22
N ILE A 39 30.57 11.15 -5.03
CA ILE A 39 30.21 12.08 -6.09
C ILE A 39 30.91 13.41 -5.87
N SER A 40 31.40 14.01 -6.97
CA SER A 40 31.87 15.39 -6.95
C SER A 40 30.70 16.30 -6.64
N SER A 41 30.87 17.19 -5.66
CA SER A 41 29.82 18.12 -5.24
C SER A 41 30.31 19.54 -5.28
N LEU A 42 29.48 20.41 -5.87
CA LEU A 42 29.70 21.83 -5.82
C LEU A 42 29.40 22.32 -4.41
N LYS A 43 30.15 23.31 -3.95
CA LYS A 43 29.90 24.01 -2.70
C LYS A 43 29.73 25.49 -2.99
N ASP A 44 28.84 26.16 -2.26
CA ASP A 44 28.71 27.61 -2.32
C ASP A 44 29.86 28.30 -1.56
N ASP A 45 29.89 29.62 -1.59
CA ASP A 45 30.92 30.44 -0.92
C ASP A 45 30.97 30.22 0.60
N ASN A 46 29.92 29.64 1.18
CA ASN A 46 29.83 29.31 2.61
C ASN A 46 30.12 27.84 2.90
N GLY A 47 30.54 27.05 1.90
CA GLY A 47 30.90 25.65 2.04
C GLY A 47 29.72 24.68 2.12
N ALA A 48 28.49 25.15 1.88
CA ALA A 48 27.30 24.29 1.83
C ALA A 48 27.24 23.53 0.50
N PHE A 49 26.83 22.26 0.52
CA PHE A 49 26.71 21.46 -0.71
C PHE A 49 25.60 22.00 -1.58
N PHE A 50 25.93 22.38 -2.81
CA PHE A 50 24.99 22.93 -3.76
C PHE A 50 24.26 21.83 -4.54
N VAL A 51 22.95 21.99 -4.68
CA VAL A 51 22.04 21.10 -5.40
C VAL A 51 21.13 21.96 -6.27
N ASP A 52 21.18 21.74 -7.58
CA ASP A 52 20.39 22.50 -8.55
C ASP A 52 18.97 21.91 -8.70
N ARG A 53 18.16 22.03 -7.64
CA ARG A 53 16.79 21.51 -7.54
C ARG A 53 15.85 22.50 -6.86
N ASP A 54 14.55 22.22 -6.92
CA ASP A 54 13.52 23.06 -6.31
C ASP A 54 13.57 22.99 -4.77
N PRO A 55 13.80 24.12 -4.07
CA PRO A 55 13.83 24.15 -2.61
C PRO A 55 12.49 23.87 -1.94
N THR A 56 11.37 24.17 -2.61
CA THR A 56 10.03 24.00 -2.04
C THR A 56 9.69 22.51 -1.88
N LEU A 57 9.90 21.72 -2.93
CA LEU A 57 9.74 20.27 -2.89
C LEU A 57 10.82 19.60 -2.04
N PHE A 58 12.06 20.11 -2.06
CA PHE A 58 13.11 19.60 -1.18
C PHE A 58 12.75 19.74 0.30
N SER A 59 12.02 20.81 0.70
CA SER A 59 11.53 20.96 2.07
C SER A 59 10.62 19.79 2.49
N VAL A 60 9.78 19.32 1.57
CA VAL A 60 8.91 18.15 1.78
C VAL A 60 9.74 16.87 1.87
N ILE A 61 10.70 16.67 0.97
CA ILE A 61 11.64 15.54 1.00
C ILE A 61 12.40 15.49 2.33
N LEU A 62 12.93 16.64 2.78
CA LEU A 62 13.68 16.73 4.02
C LEU A 62 12.81 16.43 5.24
N ASN A 63 11.57 16.90 5.24
CA ASN A 63 10.62 16.58 6.31
C ASN A 63 10.30 15.08 6.32
N TYR A 64 10.10 14.46 5.16
CA TYR A 64 9.94 13.01 5.07
C TYR A 64 11.14 12.25 5.67
N LEU A 65 12.37 12.68 5.41
CA LEU A 65 13.57 12.06 6.00
C LEU A 65 13.61 12.18 7.54
N ARG A 66 13.04 13.25 8.09
CA ARG A 66 12.95 13.50 9.54
C ARG A 66 11.83 12.70 10.22
N SER A 67 10.61 12.78 9.71
CA SER A 67 9.39 12.21 10.33
C SER A 67 9.04 10.80 9.84
N ARG A 68 9.57 10.39 8.68
CA ARG A 68 9.20 9.17 7.95
C ARG A 68 7.79 9.18 7.39
N ASP A 69 7.17 10.36 7.36
CA ASP A 69 5.83 10.55 6.85
C ASP A 69 5.71 11.84 6.04
N VAL A 70 4.71 11.87 5.15
CA VAL A 70 4.44 13.00 4.27
C VAL A 70 2.93 13.11 4.06
N ASP A 71 2.41 14.34 4.16
CA ASP A 71 1.00 14.62 3.85
C ASP A 71 0.84 14.89 2.35
N LEU A 72 0.40 13.86 1.63
CA LEU A 72 0.22 13.88 0.17
C LEU A 72 -0.95 14.76 -0.30
N ARG A 73 -1.81 15.24 0.61
CA ARG A 73 -2.97 16.08 0.24
C ARG A 73 -2.58 17.51 -0.12
N THR A 74 -1.41 17.95 0.33
CA THR A 74 -0.96 19.34 0.23
C THR A 74 0.06 19.57 -0.86
N VAL A 75 0.54 18.50 -1.51
CA VAL A 75 1.67 18.53 -2.44
C VAL A 75 1.28 17.81 -3.73
N ASP A 76 1.74 18.32 -4.87
CA ASP A 76 1.63 17.60 -6.14
C ASP A 76 2.45 16.29 -6.07
N MET A 77 1.73 15.17 -6.12
CA MET A 77 2.31 13.83 -6.01
C MET A 77 3.32 13.55 -7.13
N ARG A 78 3.04 14.02 -8.35
CA ARG A 78 3.89 13.77 -9.50
C ARG A 78 5.20 14.56 -9.40
N ALA A 79 5.11 15.83 -9.02
CA ALA A 79 6.28 16.67 -8.78
C ALA A 79 7.14 16.10 -7.63
N LEU A 80 6.51 15.70 -6.52
CA LEU A 80 7.21 15.10 -5.39
C LEU A 80 7.87 13.77 -5.77
N ARG A 81 7.22 12.95 -6.60
CA ARG A 81 7.78 11.69 -7.08
C ARG A 81 9.04 11.92 -7.90
N ASN A 82 9.04 12.89 -8.81
CA ASN A 82 10.22 13.24 -9.60
C ASN A 82 11.41 13.63 -8.71
N GLU A 83 11.18 14.42 -7.65
CA GLU A 83 12.23 14.74 -6.68
C GLU A 83 12.68 13.50 -5.89
N ALA A 84 11.74 12.68 -5.43
CA ALA A 84 12.07 11.45 -4.69
C ALA A 84 12.92 10.49 -5.53
N GLU A 85 12.65 10.39 -6.84
CA GLU A 85 13.46 9.62 -7.79
C GLU A 85 14.86 10.24 -7.96
N PHE A 86 14.95 11.56 -8.14
CA PHE A 86 16.23 12.28 -8.24
C PHE A 86 17.13 12.04 -7.01
N TYR A 87 16.57 12.17 -5.81
CA TYR A 87 17.32 11.98 -4.56
C TYR A 87 17.54 10.49 -4.22
N GLY A 88 16.97 9.55 -4.97
CA GLY A 88 17.07 8.12 -4.72
C GLY A 88 16.37 7.68 -3.42
N ILE A 89 15.27 8.33 -3.04
CA ILE A 89 14.49 8.00 -1.84
C ILE A 89 13.48 6.89 -2.17
N ILE A 90 14.01 5.68 -2.41
CA ILE A 90 13.22 4.53 -2.88
C ILE A 90 11.95 4.24 -2.05
N PRO A 91 11.95 4.30 -0.70
CA PRO A 91 10.73 4.07 0.08
C PRO A 91 9.61 5.07 -0.24
N LEU A 92 9.96 6.33 -0.51
CA LEU A 92 8.99 7.37 -0.86
C LEU A 92 8.49 7.18 -2.29
N VAL A 93 9.38 6.88 -3.24
CA VAL A 93 9.01 6.59 -4.64
C VAL A 93 7.98 5.45 -4.70
N LYS A 94 8.22 4.35 -3.99
CA LYS A 94 7.30 3.21 -3.92
C LYS A 94 5.94 3.61 -3.34
N ARG A 95 5.93 4.39 -2.25
CA ARG A 95 4.68 4.87 -1.63
C ARG A 95 3.87 5.73 -2.60
N LEU A 96 4.53 6.65 -3.32
CA LEU A 96 3.88 7.54 -4.28
C LEU A 96 3.30 6.78 -5.47
N ALA A 97 4.04 5.80 -6.01
CA ALA A 97 3.56 4.96 -7.10
C ALA A 97 2.30 4.17 -6.71
N LEU A 98 2.27 3.57 -5.52
CA LEU A 98 1.09 2.84 -5.02
C LEU A 98 -0.14 3.75 -4.87
N CYS A 99 0.05 5.01 -4.45
CA CYS A 99 -1.06 5.96 -4.37
C CYS A 99 -1.58 6.38 -5.75
N GLU A 100 -0.72 6.47 -6.77
CA GLU A 100 -1.16 6.67 -8.16
C GLU A 100 -2.01 5.47 -8.62
N ASP A 101 -1.54 4.24 -8.40
CA ASP A 101 -2.23 3.01 -8.81
C ASP A 101 -3.60 2.83 -8.12
N LEU A 102 -3.71 3.21 -6.84
CA LEU A 102 -4.97 3.19 -6.10
C LEU A 102 -5.98 4.22 -6.61
N ASN A 103 -5.52 5.39 -7.07
CA ASN A 103 -6.39 6.39 -7.67
C ASN A 103 -6.92 5.97 -9.05
N PHE A 104 -6.21 5.07 -9.76
CA PHE A 104 -6.65 4.53 -11.06
C PHE A 104 -7.41 3.19 -10.95
N SER A 105 -7.35 2.53 -9.80
CA SER A 105 -8.09 1.30 -9.57
C SER A 105 -9.57 1.60 -9.34
N SER A 106 -10.38 1.43 -10.37
CA SER A 106 -11.86 1.44 -10.32
C SER A 106 -12.47 0.42 -9.33
N CYS A 107 -11.68 -0.43 -8.67
CA CYS A 107 -12.21 -1.55 -7.88
C CYS A 107 -12.45 -1.24 -6.38
N GLY A 108 -12.34 0.02 -5.96
CA GLY A 108 -12.62 0.44 -4.58
C GLY A 108 -14.11 0.51 -4.21
N ASP A 109 -15.01 0.52 -5.18
CA ASP A 109 -16.46 0.68 -4.96
C ASP A 109 -17.28 -0.58 -5.25
N VAL A 110 -16.66 -1.76 -5.34
CA VAL A 110 -17.44 -3.01 -5.30
C VAL A 110 -17.80 -3.30 -3.84
N LEU A 111 -18.73 -2.50 -3.32
CA LEU A 111 -19.58 -2.92 -2.22
C LEU A 111 -20.21 -4.24 -2.66
N PHE A 112 -19.69 -5.34 -2.13
CA PHE A 112 -20.43 -6.59 -2.13
C PHE A 112 -21.68 -6.35 -1.26
N TYR A 113 -22.72 -5.75 -1.83
CA TYR A 113 -24.10 -5.95 -1.41
C TYR A 113 -24.52 -7.37 -1.82
N GLY A 114 -23.72 -8.37 -1.44
CA GLY A 114 -24.22 -9.71 -1.24
C GLY A 114 -25.11 -9.61 -0.01
N TYR A 115 -26.40 -9.41 -0.22
CA TYR A 115 -27.42 -9.68 0.80
C TYR A 115 -27.24 -11.15 1.21
N LEU A 116 -26.37 -11.39 2.19
CA LEU A 116 -26.36 -12.65 2.94
C LEU A 116 -27.62 -12.58 3.81
N PRO A 117 -28.65 -13.40 3.54
CA PRO A 117 -29.75 -13.51 4.48
C PRO A 117 -29.15 -13.91 5.84
N PRO A 118 -29.54 -13.25 6.95
CA PRO A 118 -29.05 -13.63 8.26
C PRO A 118 -29.34 -15.11 8.48
N ALA A 119 -28.32 -15.88 8.88
CA ALA A 119 -28.51 -17.27 9.23
C ALA A 119 -29.65 -17.37 10.27
N PRO A 120 -30.62 -18.29 10.12
CA PRO A 120 -31.65 -18.47 11.12
C PRO A 120 -30.98 -18.72 12.47
N ILE A 121 -31.10 -17.76 13.38
CA ILE A 121 -30.61 -17.90 14.75
C ILE A 121 -31.46 -19.05 15.35
N PRO A 122 -30.85 -20.15 15.82
CA PRO A 122 -31.60 -21.16 16.55
C PRO A 122 -32.27 -20.45 17.72
N ALA A 123 -33.61 -20.45 17.76
CA ALA A 123 -34.34 -19.82 18.84
C ALA A 123 -33.79 -20.37 20.17
N LEU A 124 -33.26 -19.48 21.00
CA LEU A 124 -32.94 -19.81 22.38
C LEU A 124 -34.26 -20.24 23.01
N VAL A 125 -34.40 -21.54 23.21
CA VAL A 125 -35.55 -22.13 23.89
C VAL A 125 -35.53 -21.63 25.33
N GLU A 126 -36.40 -20.68 25.65
CA GLU A 126 -36.74 -20.36 27.04
C GLU A 126 -37.40 -21.60 27.68
N PRO A 127 -36.96 -22.05 28.86
CA PRO A 127 -37.55 -23.20 29.50
C PRO A 127 -38.92 -22.81 30.09
N GLN A 128 -40.00 -23.41 29.60
CA GLN A 128 -41.31 -23.35 30.25
C GLN A 128 -41.63 -24.70 30.93
N PRO A 129 -42.23 -24.68 32.14
CA PRO A 129 -42.25 -25.83 33.04
C PRO A 129 -43.45 -26.77 32.82
N GLY A 130 -43.25 -28.06 33.05
CA GLY A 130 -44.28 -28.92 33.68
C GLY A 130 -44.93 -30.04 32.85
N ASN A 131 -44.44 -31.25 33.10
CA ASN A 131 -45.16 -32.54 33.20
C ASN A 131 -45.84 -33.23 31.99
N ALA A 132 -45.11 -34.23 31.47
CA ALA A 132 -45.36 -35.67 31.61
C ALA A 132 -46.45 -36.39 30.77
N LYS A 133 -45.93 -37.41 30.05
CA LYS A 133 -46.50 -38.71 29.61
C LYS A 133 -47.11 -38.78 28.21
N GLY A 134 -46.42 -39.55 27.35
CA GLY A 134 -47.02 -40.81 26.89
C GLY A 134 -47.09 -41.05 25.38
N ALA A 135 -46.27 -42.01 24.95
CA ALA A 135 -46.59 -43.06 23.99
C ALA A 135 -46.44 -42.84 22.45
N LYS A 136 -45.55 -43.70 21.93
CA LYS A 136 -45.67 -44.57 20.73
C LYS A 136 -45.57 -43.96 19.33
N GLU A 137 -44.35 -44.13 18.78
CA GLU A 137 -44.03 -45.12 17.73
C GLU A 137 -45.10 -45.46 16.68
N SER A 138 -44.80 -45.12 15.42
CA SER A 138 -44.97 -45.94 14.20
C SER A 138 -44.90 -45.01 12.99
N SER A 139 -43.83 -45.04 12.22
CA SER A 139 -43.59 -45.97 11.10
C SER A 139 -44.37 -45.62 9.82
N ASN A 140 -43.55 -45.44 8.79
CA ASN A 140 -43.77 -45.80 7.39
C ASN A 140 -44.48 -44.88 6.40
N ALA A 141 -43.80 -44.86 5.25
CA ALA A 141 -44.32 -44.80 3.89
C ALA A 141 -44.78 -43.41 3.41
N SER A 142 -44.51 -42.94 2.20
CA SER A 142 -43.80 -43.49 1.05
C SER A 142 -43.91 -42.45 -0.07
N ALA A 143 -42.92 -42.47 -0.97
CA ALA A 143 -43.03 -42.23 -2.41
C ALA A 143 -43.76 -40.99 -2.95
N SER A 144 -43.02 -40.16 -3.70
CA SER A 144 -43.11 -40.08 -5.18
C SER A 144 -42.18 -38.94 -5.65
N ASN A 145 -41.19 -39.21 -6.50
CA ASN A 145 -41.25 -39.17 -7.98
C ASN A 145 -41.93 -37.90 -8.49
N ALA A 146 -41.42 -37.11 -9.42
CA ALA A 146 -40.37 -37.20 -10.43
C ALA A 146 -40.06 -35.71 -10.82
N SER A 147 -39.11 -35.30 -11.64
CA SER A 147 -38.56 -35.87 -12.86
C SER A 147 -37.36 -34.99 -13.23
N ASN A 148 -36.25 -35.62 -13.62
CA ASN A 148 -35.26 -35.00 -14.52
C ASN A 148 -35.64 -35.41 -15.96
N PRO A 149 -35.25 -34.66 -16.99
CA PRO A 149 -34.05 -35.03 -17.76
C PRO A 149 -33.16 -33.81 -18.07
N LEU A 150 -31.84 -33.88 -17.91
CA LEU A 150 -30.83 -34.58 -18.73
C LEU A 150 -30.58 -33.93 -20.10
N ALA A 151 -29.36 -33.41 -20.26
CA ALA A 151 -28.40 -33.62 -21.36
C ALA A 151 -27.61 -32.31 -21.61
N SER A 152 -26.35 -32.18 -21.17
CA SER A 152 -25.11 -32.71 -21.78
C SER A 152 -24.82 -32.04 -23.14
N LYS A 153 -23.61 -31.59 -23.51
CA LYS A 153 -22.25 -32.02 -23.16
C LYS A 153 -21.30 -31.02 -23.85
N SER A 154 -20.23 -30.57 -23.17
CA SER A 154 -18.80 -30.85 -23.47
C SER A 154 -18.24 -30.39 -24.82
N VAL A 155 -17.03 -29.83 -24.77
CA VAL A 155 -15.86 -30.01 -25.67
C VAL A 155 -15.08 -28.69 -25.66
N THR A 156 -13.77 -28.57 -25.51
CA THR A 156 -12.64 -29.37 -24.97
C THR A 156 -11.48 -28.36 -24.93
N GLU A 157 -10.52 -28.62 -24.05
CA GLU A 157 -9.12 -28.18 -24.16
C GLU A 157 -8.57 -28.55 -25.57
N ASP A 158 -7.50 -27.97 -26.09
CA ASP A 158 -6.17 -28.10 -25.53
C ASP A 158 -5.13 -27.42 -26.44
N SER A 159 -3.96 -27.14 -25.87
CA SER A 159 -2.65 -27.47 -26.47
C SER A 159 -1.76 -26.43 -27.23
N ILE A 160 -0.74 -25.98 -26.48
CA ILE A 160 0.74 -25.97 -26.68
C ILE A 160 1.42 -25.19 -27.84
N GLY A 161 2.19 -24.16 -27.44
CA GLY A 161 3.67 -24.06 -27.58
C GLY A 161 4.33 -23.81 -28.94
N THR A 162 5.35 -22.94 -28.95
CA THR A 162 6.71 -23.26 -29.46
C THR A 162 7.67 -22.11 -29.17
N ALA A 163 8.85 -22.48 -28.67
CA ALA A 163 10.01 -21.63 -28.48
C ALA A 163 10.80 -21.44 -29.79
N SER A 164 11.40 -20.27 -29.98
CA SER A 164 12.68 -20.02 -30.65
C SER A 164 13.17 -18.63 -30.29
#